data_AF-A0A1Y5JZW0-F1
#
_entry.id   AF-A0A1Y5JZW0-F1
#
_cell.length_a   1.000
_cell.length_b   1.000
_cell.length_c   1.000
_cell.angle_alpha   90.00
_cell.angle_beta   90.00
_cell.angle_gamma   90.00
#
_symmetry.space_group_name_H-M   'P 1'
#
loop_
_entity.id
_entity.type
_entity.pdbx_description
1 polymer ?
#
loop_
_entity_poly.entity_id
_entity_poly.type
_entity_poly.pdbx_seq_one_letter_code
_entity_poly.pdbx_strand_id
1 'polypeptide(L)'
;MPYFIIALVISLASFNLHSEQFTRFSTAKRHLIKTLPSDAKSIYCGCDIKRQGKKLIPDPAACGYKPRNAVTRSGKPNARAVRIEWEHIVPAWEFGHQLQCWKNGGRKNCVKTSEQFRKMEADINNLAPAIGEINADRSNYRFGMIAGNATQYGNCQVKVNFKQRVVEPPAYSRKRIADAYFYMQKTYGLKISNKQQQLFRAWQKQSLAQTRNSQHL
;
A
#
# COMPACT_ATOMS: atom_id res chain seq x y z
N MET A 1 -10.31 55.67 36.32
CA MET A 1 -10.42 54.57 35.34
C MET A 1 -9.05 53.93 35.16
N PRO A 2 -8.62 52.94 35.97
CA PRO A 2 -7.40 52.22 35.68
C PRO A 2 -7.72 50.99 34.81
N TYR A 3 -7.01 50.88 33.70
CA TYR A 3 -7.15 49.83 32.70
C TYR A 3 -6.59 48.51 33.25
N PHE A 4 -7.44 47.50 33.38
CA PHE A 4 -7.02 46.11 33.57
C PHE A 4 -6.48 45.57 32.24
N ILE A 5 -5.17 45.33 32.16
CA ILE A 5 -4.57 44.54 31.07
C ILE A 5 -4.79 43.07 31.40
N ILE A 6 -5.77 42.43 30.75
CA ILE A 6 -5.97 40.99 30.80
C ILE A 6 -4.99 40.35 29.80
N ALA A 7 -3.92 39.74 30.29
CA ALA A 7 -3.03 38.92 29.48
C ALA A 7 -3.71 37.57 29.18
N LEU A 8 -4.12 37.37 27.93
CA LEU A 8 -4.70 36.13 27.44
C LEU A 8 -3.60 35.08 27.21
N VAL A 9 -3.40 34.17 28.15
CA VAL A 9 -2.52 32.99 27.98
C VAL A 9 -3.23 31.98 27.07
N ILE A 10 -2.89 31.97 25.79
CA ILE A 10 -3.35 30.95 24.85
C ILE A 10 -2.55 29.66 25.13
N SER A 11 -3.14 28.76 25.91
CA SER A 11 -2.63 27.40 26.10
C SER A 11 -2.83 26.62 24.80
N LEU A 12 -1.75 26.42 24.05
CA LEU A 12 -1.70 25.50 22.90
C LEU A 12 -1.86 24.07 23.42
N ALA A 13 -3.11 23.60 23.52
CA ALA A 13 -3.43 22.21 23.75
C ALA A 13 -2.82 21.38 22.60
N SER A 14 -1.68 20.72 22.89
CA SER A 14 -1.07 19.77 21.98
C SER A 14 -1.95 18.52 21.98
N PHE A 15 -2.89 18.45 21.05
CA PHE A 15 -3.63 17.21 20.79
C PHE A 15 -2.62 16.17 20.33
N ASN A 16 -2.29 15.22 21.22
CA ASN A 16 -1.59 14.01 20.83
C ASN A 16 -2.54 13.22 19.94
N LEU A 17 -2.43 13.41 18.62
CA LEU A 17 -3.04 12.52 17.63
C LEU A 17 -2.37 11.15 17.78
N HIS A 18 -2.96 10.31 18.62
CA HIS A 18 -2.50 8.93 18.78
C HIS A 18 -2.90 8.16 17.52
N SER A 19 -1.93 7.85 16.67
CA SER A 19 -2.16 6.95 15.52
C SER A 19 -2.60 5.59 16.06
N GLU A 20 -3.69 5.04 15.53
CA GLU A 20 -4.09 3.67 15.89
C GLU A 20 -2.94 2.70 15.57
N GLN A 21 -2.44 2.02 16.61
CA GLN A 21 -1.37 1.04 16.49
C GLN A 21 -1.93 -0.37 16.68
N PHE A 22 -1.58 -1.25 15.75
CA PHE A 22 -1.97 -2.66 15.82
C PHE A 22 -0.75 -3.54 16.07
N THR A 23 -0.98 -4.63 16.79
CA THR A 23 0.05 -5.66 17.06
C THR A 23 -0.23 -6.97 16.33
N ARG A 24 -1.33 -7.05 15.56
CA ARG A 24 -1.70 -8.23 14.79
C ARG A 24 -2.26 -7.80 13.44
N PHE A 25 -1.77 -8.39 12.36
CA PHE A 25 -2.26 -8.09 11.01
C PHE A 25 -3.78 -8.37 10.84
N SER A 26 -4.31 -9.37 11.55
CA SER A 26 -5.75 -9.68 11.50
C SER A 26 -6.63 -8.59 12.11
N THR A 27 -6.18 -7.91 13.16
CA THR A 27 -6.92 -6.80 13.78
C THR A 27 -6.82 -5.55 12.92
N ALA A 28 -5.63 -5.23 12.41
CA ALA A 28 -5.42 -4.14 11.44
C ALA A 28 -6.33 -4.28 10.21
N LYS A 29 -6.36 -5.48 9.60
CA LYS A 29 -7.26 -5.76 8.46
C LYS A 29 -8.73 -5.59 8.81
N ARG A 30 -9.16 -6.02 10.00
CA ARG A 30 -10.57 -5.89 10.41
C ARG A 30 -10.95 -4.43 10.58
N HIS A 31 -10.08 -3.64 11.20
CA HIS A 31 -10.23 -2.19 11.31
C HIS A 31 -10.34 -1.59 9.90
N LEU A 32 -9.36 -1.84 9.04
CA LEU A 32 -9.32 -1.29 7.68
C LEU A 32 -10.52 -1.70 6.82
N ILE A 33 -11.04 -2.92 6.97
CA ILE A 33 -12.29 -3.32 6.32
C ILE A 33 -13.47 -2.53 6.89
N LYS A 34 -13.54 -2.30 8.20
CA LYS A 34 -14.63 -1.54 8.83
C LYS A 34 -14.60 -0.06 8.44
N THR A 35 -13.42 0.54 8.38
CA THR A 35 -13.22 1.98 8.16
C THR A 35 -12.91 2.34 6.71
N LEU A 36 -12.95 1.38 5.77
CA LEU A 36 -12.72 1.65 4.35
C LEU A 36 -13.72 2.71 3.84
N PRO A 37 -13.22 3.86 3.34
CA PRO A 37 -14.06 4.91 2.74
C PRO A 37 -14.91 4.37 1.58
N SER A 38 -16.07 4.99 1.34
CA SER A 38 -16.97 4.60 0.25
C SER A 38 -16.38 4.86 -1.13
N ASP A 39 -15.49 5.84 -1.25
CA ASP A 39 -14.77 6.23 -2.47
C ASP A 39 -13.40 5.56 -2.59
N ALA A 40 -13.08 4.59 -1.72
CA ALA A 40 -11.80 3.91 -1.73
C ALA A 40 -11.58 3.13 -3.03
N LYS A 41 -10.39 3.28 -3.60
CA LYS A 41 -9.97 2.64 -4.85
C LYS A 41 -8.82 1.66 -4.63
N SER A 42 -8.75 0.62 -5.46
CA SER A 42 -7.61 -0.30 -5.45
C SER A 42 -6.32 0.38 -5.88
N ILE A 43 -5.22 0.13 -5.16
CA ILE A 43 -3.98 0.91 -5.31
C ILE A 43 -3.34 0.83 -6.70
N TYR A 44 -3.47 -0.30 -7.41
CA TYR A 44 -2.81 -0.51 -8.70
C TYR A 44 -3.70 -0.29 -9.92
N CYS A 45 -5.03 -0.39 -9.77
CA CYS A 45 -5.95 -0.26 -10.90
C CYS A 45 -6.97 0.84 -10.75
N GLY A 46 -7.08 1.49 -9.58
CA GLY A 46 -8.03 2.58 -9.39
C GLY A 46 -9.48 2.12 -9.44
N CYS A 47 -9.74 0.81 -9.34
CA CYS A 47 -11.09 0.26 -9.34
C CYS A 47 -11.81 0.60 -8.04
N ASP A 48 -13.07 0.98 -8.14
CA ASP A 48 -13.95 1.11 -6.99
C ASP A 48 -14.08 -0.22 -6.25
N ILE A 49 -14.35 -0.15 -4.96
CA ILE A 49 -14.43 -1.31 -4.08
C ILE A 49 -15.85 -1.45 -3.56
N LYS A 50 -16.53 -2.52 -3.96
CA LYS A 50 -17.87 -2.84 -3.45
C LYS A 50 -17.78 -3.81 -2.27
N ARG A 51 -18.74 -3.68 -1.35
CA ARG A 51 -18.93 -4.64 -0.25
C ARG A 51 -19.95 -5.68 -0.67
N GLN A 52 -19.60 -6.95 -0.56
CA GLN A 52 -20.51 -8.08 -0.74
C GLN A 52 -20.42 -9.00 0.48
N GLY A 53 -21.35 -8.81 1.42
CA GLY A 53 -21.25 -9.42 2.74
C GLY A 53 -19.94 -9.02 3.45
N LYS A 54 -19.13 -10.01 3.83
CA LYS A 54 -17.80 -9.80 4.46
C LYS A 54 -16.68 -9.58 3.44
N LYS A 55 -16.95 -9.71 2.14
CA LYS A 55 -15.95 -9.61 1.07
C LYS A 55 -15.92 -8.20 0.50
N LEU A 56 -14.72 -7.77 0.13
CA LEU A 56 -14.49 -6.59 -0.69
C LEU A 56 -14.19 -7.08 -2.12
N ILE A 57 -14.92 -6.56 -3.10
CA ILE A 57 -14.81 -6.94 -4.51
C ILE A 57 -14.42 -5.70 -5.34
N PRO A 58 -13.47 -5.81 -6.29
CA PRO A 58 -13.20 -4.73 -7.22
C PRO A 58 -14.36 -4.60 -8.22
N ASP A 59 -14.73 -3.38 -8.58
CA ASP A 59 -15.64 -3.11 -9.71
C ASP A 59 -14.82 -2.86 -10.99
N PRO A 60 -14.80 -3.81 -11.94
CA PRO A 60 -14.05 -3.65 -13.17
C PRO A 60 -14.71 -2.69 -14.18
N ALA A 61 -15.99 -2.35 -14.02
CA ALA A 61 -16.75 -1.61 -15.03
C ALA A 61 -16.15 -0.23 -15.32
N ALA A 62 -15.75 0.50 -14.27
CA ALA A 62 -15.18 1.84 -14.40
C ALA A 62 -13.66 1.82 -14.69
N CYS A 63 -12.90 0.89 -14.11
CA CYS A 63 -11.44 0.87 -14.25
C CYS A 63 -10.93 0.03 -15.43
N GLY A 64 -11.80 -0.77 -16.08
CA GLY A 64 -11.45 -1.63 -17.21
C GLY A 64 -10.47 -2.76 -16.87
N TYR A 65 -10.41 -3.20 -15.60
CA TYR A 65 -9.59 -4.33 -15.18
C TYR A 65 -10.07 -5.63 -15.86
N LYS A 66 -9.12 -6.37 -16.43
CA LYS A 66 -9.33 -7.72 -16.94
C LYS A 66 -8.30 -8.65 -16.31
N PRO A 67 -8.70 -9.81 -15.75
CA PRO A 67 -7.74 -10.74 -15.14
C PRO A 67 -6.74 -11.27 -16.16
N ARG A 68 -5.47 -11.37 -15.77
CA ARG A 68 -4.44 -12.03 -16.59
C ARG A 68 -4.69 -13.54 -16.66
N ASN A 69 -5.13 -14.14 -15.55
CA ASN A 69 -5.58 -15.52 -15.48
C ASN A 69 -7.00 -15.56 -14.91
N ALA A 70 -8.01 -15.59 -15.77
CA ALA A 70 -9.41 -15.67 -15.34
C ALA A 70 -9.74 -17.01 -14.64
N VAL A 71 -9.01 -18.07 -15.00
CA VAL A 71 -9.17 -19.43 -14.45
C VAL A 71 -7.85 -19.97 -13.90
N THR A 72 -7.94 -20.88 -12.94
CA THR A 72 -6.81 -21.66 -12.43
C THR A 72 -6.40 -22.74 -13.43
N ARG A 73 -5.25 -23.39 -13.17
CA ARG A 73 -4.81 -24.58 -13.95
C ARG A 73 -5.83 -25.73 -13.96
N SER A 74 -6.70 -25.78 -12.95
CA SER A 74 -7.78 -26.77 -12.84
C SER A 74 -9.11 -26.31 -13.47
N GLY A 75 -9.10 -25.23 -14.25
CA GLY A 75 -10.28 -24.71 -14.94
C GLY A 75 -11.30 -23.97 -14.05
N LYS A 76 -11.01 -23.80 -12.75
CA LYS A 76 -11.91 -23.10 -11.81
C LYS A 76 -11.72 -21.58 -11.91
N PRO A 77 -12.75 -20.76 -11.63
CA PRO A 77 -12.58 -19.31 -11.56
C PRO A 77 -11.48 -18.90 -10.59
N ASN A 78 -10.62 -17.95 -11.01
CA ASN A 78 -9.56 -17.43 -10.16
C ASN A 78 -10.15 -16.54 -9.07
N ALA A 79 -10.31 -17.10 -7.87
CA ALA A 79 -10.88 -16.38 -6.73
C ALA A 79 -10.10 -15.11 -6.33
N ARG A 80 -8.81 -14.99 -6.69
CA ARG A 80 -8.02 -13.78 -6.41
C ARG A 80 -8.28 -12.65 -7.39
N ALA A 81 -8.76 -12.96 -8.60
CA ALA A 81 -9.11 -11.95 -9.58
C ALA A 81 -10.39 -11.17 -9.21
N VAL A 82 -11.23 -11.72 -8.33
CA VAL A 82 -12.56 -11.20 -7.98
C VAL A 82 -12.67 -10.73 -6.52
N ARG A 83 -11.55 -10.52 -5.82
CA ARG A 83 -11.54 -10.03 -4.44
C ARG A 83 -10.43 -9.03 -4.21
N ILE A 84 -10.65 -8.14 -3.24
CA ILE A 84 -9.61 -7.28 -2.69
C ILE A 84 -8.81 -8.06 -1.64
N GLU A 85 -7.50 -7.92 -1.70
CA GLU A 85 -6.55 -8.35 -0.68
C GLU A 85 -5.81 -7.11 -0.15
N TRP A 86 -5.40 -7.16 1.12
CA TRP A 86 -4.60 -6.09 1.72
C TRP A 86 -3.14 -6.25 1.31
N GLU A 87 -2.69 -5.33 0.48
CA GLU A 87 -1.32 -5.18 0.00
C GLU A 87 -0.43 -4.64 1.11
N HIS A 88 0.72 -5.28 1.34
CA HIS A 88 1.84 -4.69 2.07
C HIS A 88 2.71 -3.93 1.07
N ILE A 89 2.53 -2.60 0.96
CA ILE A 89 3.21 -1.77 -0.06
C ILE A 89 4.72 -2.01 -0.02
N VAL A 90 5.31 -1.88 1.17
CA VAL A 90 6.60 -2.49 1.52
C VAL A 90 6.31 -3.95 1.91
N PRO A 91 6.73 -4.95 1.12
CA PRO A 91 6.34 -6.33 1.34
C PRO A 91 6.89 -6.86 2.67
N ALA A 92 6.16 -7.77 3.30
CA ALA A 92 6.59 -8.40 4.56
C ALA A 92 7.97 -9.05 4.51
N TRP A 93 8.35 -9.54 3.33
CA TRP A 93 9.70 -10.04 3.11
C TRP A 93 10.75 -8.94 3.25
N GLU A 94 10.52 -7.75 2.71
CA GLU A 94 11.51 -6.65 2.70
C GLU A 94 11.91 -6.25 4.12
N PHE A 95 10.93 -6.05 5.01
CA PHE A 95 11.18 -5.67 6.41
C PHE A 95 11.43 -6.86 7.35
N GLY A 96 11.28 -8.10 6.88
CA GLY A 96 11.34 -9.28 7.74
C GLY A 96 12.49 -10.24 7.48
N HIS A 97 12.95 -10.38 6.23
CA HIS A 97 13.82 -11.49 5.81
C HIS A 97 15.19 -11.53 6.50
N GLN A 98 15.67 -10.40 7.03
CA GLN A 98 16.94 -10.31 7.74
C GLN A 98 16.83 -10.65 9.23
N LEU A 99 15.61 -10.66 9.79
CA LEU A 99 15.37 -10.93 11.20
C LEU A 99 15.64 -12.41 11.53
N GLN A 100 16.11 -12.68 12.75
CA GLN A 100 16.39 -14.05 13.20
C GLN A 100 15.13 -14.93 13.21
N CYS A 101 13.96 -14.37 13.57
CA CYS A 101 12.70 -15.09 13.49
C CYS A 101 12.41 -15.61 12.08
N TRP A 102 12.83 -14.88 11.04
CA TRP A 102 12.55 -15.26 9.65
C TRP A 102 13.49 -16.36 9.20
N LYS A 103 14.76 -16.31 9.61
CA LYS A 103 15.71 -17.40 9.39
C LYS A 103 15.24 -18.70 10.06
N ASN A 104 14.63 -18.59 11.24
CA ASN A 104 14.19 -19.73 12.06
C ASN A 104 12.77 -20.25 11.73
N GLY A 105 12.17 -19.87 10.60
CA GLY A 105 10.84 -20.37 10.21
C GLY A 105 9.95 -19.39 9.43
N GLY A 106 10.56 -18.42 8.75
CA GLY A 106 9.92 -17.47 7.86
C GLY A 106 8.91 -16.55 8.55
N ARG A 107 8.04 -15.95 7.73
CA ARG A 107 6.97 -15.06 8.18
C ARG A 107 6.13 -15.66 9.30
N LYS A 108 5.77 -16.95 9.20
CA LYS A 108 4.94 -17.65 10.20
C LYS A 108 5.60 -17.64 11.58
N ASN A 109 6.91 -17.87 11.65
CA ASN A 109 7.64 -17.78 12.91
C ASN A 109 7.72 -16.34 13.40
N CYS A 110 8.03 -15.37 12.54
CA CYS A 110 8.08 -13.96 12.94
C CYS A 110 6.76 -13.43 13.51
N VAL A 111 5.63 -13.80 12.92
CA VAL A 111 4.30 -13.46 13.46
C VAL A 111 4.16 -13.97 14.91
N LYS A 112 4.67 -15.17 15.21
CA LYS A 112 4.58 -15.75 16.56
C LYS A 112 5.57 -15.12 17.54
N THR A 113 6.82 -14.92 17.13
CA THR A 113 7.93 -14.71 18.07
C THR A 113 8.52 -13.30 18.07
N SER A 114 8.28 -12.49 17.04
CA SER A 114 8.87 -11.15 16.94
C SER A 114 7.80 -10.06 17.08
N GLU A 115 7.85 -9.33 18.20
CA GLU A 115 7.00 -8.15 18.40
C GLU A 115 7.29 -7.05 17.37
N GLN A 116 8.56 -6.80 17.08
CA GLN A 116 8.98 -5.83 16.06
C GLN A 116 8.36 -6.16 14.70
N PHE A 117 8.44 -7.43 14.27
CA PHE A 117 7.84 -7.87 13.01
C PHE A 117 6.32 -7.68 13.01
N ARG A 118 5.64 -8.07 14.11
CA ARG A 118 4.19 -7.91 14.23
C ARG A 118 3.74 -6.46 14.13
N LYS A 119 4.48 -5.52 14.74
CA LYS A 119 4.20 -4.08 14.63
C LYS A 119 4.32 -3.61 13.18
N MET A 120 5.43 -3.94 12.50
CA MET A 120 5.63 -3.59 11.09
C MET A 120 4.57 -4.20 10.16
N GLU A 121 4.19 -5.45 10.38
CA GLU A 121 3.19 -6.15 9.56
C GLU A 121 1.77 -5.61 9.75
N ALA A 122 1.44 -5.15 10.95
CA ALA A 122 0.12 -4.65 11.29
C ALA A 122 -0.03 -3.12 11.07
N ASP A 123 1.03 -2.44 10.64
CA ASP A 123 1.02 -1.00 10.41
C ASP A 123 0.15 -0.61 9.21
N ILE A 124 -0.93 0.11 9.50
CA ILE A 124 -1.92 0.52 8.49
C ILE A 124 -1.36 1.53 7.47
N ASN A 125 -0.29 2.25 7.79
CA ASN A 125 0.36 3.18 6.85
C ASN A 125 1.05 2.44 5.70
N ASN A 126 1.32 1.14 5.87
CA ASN A 126 1.90 0.28 4.84
C ASN A 126 0.85 -0.62 4.15
N LEU A 127 -0.44 -0.43 4.46
CA LEU A 127 -1.53 -1.27 3.94
C LEU A 127 -2.39 -0.51 2.93
N ALA A 128 -2.72 -1.19 1.83
CA ALA A 128 -3.64 -0.68 0.82
C ALA A 128 -4.52 -1.79 0.24
N PRO A 129 -5.75 -1.47 -0.20
CA PRO A 129 -6.55 -2.43 -0.92
C PRO A 129 -5.98 -2.66 -2.33
N ALA A 130 -5.77 -3.91 -2.71
CA ALA A 130 -5.34 -4.28 -4.06
C ALA A 130 -6.20 -5.43 -4.59
N ILE A 131 -6.33 -5.54 -5.92
CA ILE A 131 -6.93 -6.72 -6.54
C ILE A 131 -6.02 -7.92 -6.24
N GLY A 132 -6.60 -9.02 -5.74
CA GLY A 132 -5.83 -10.16 -5.22
C GLY A 132 -4.90 -10.81 -6.26
N GLU A 133 -5.29 -10.85 -7.53
CA GLU A 133 -4.42 -11.36 -8.60
C GLU A 133 -3.16 -10.50 -8.73
N ILE A 134 -3.31 -9.18 -8.73
CA ILE A 134 -2.20 -8.24 -8.90
C ILE A 134 -1.31 -8.21 -7.66
N ASN A 135 -1.88 -8.23 -6.45
CA ASN A 135 -1.11 -8.40 -5.20
C ASN A 135 -0.21 -9.64 -5.29
N ALA A 136 -0.78 -10.76 -5.74
CA ALA A 136 -0.02 -11.99 -5.85
C ALA A 136 1.03 -11.99 -6.95
N ASP A 137 0.72 -11.43 -8.12
CA ASP A 137 1.67 -11.26 -9.23
C ASP A 137 2.79 -10.29 -8.83
N ARG A 138 2.49 -9.25 -8.04
CA ARG A 138 3.45 -8.31 -7.45
C ARG A 138 4.41 -9.02 -6.50
N SER A 139 3.94 -10.00 -5.72
CA SER A 139 4.77 -10.81 -4.82
C SER A 139 5.60 -9.93 -3.86
N ASN A 140 6.92 -10.14 -3.79
CA ASN A 140 7.88 -9.25 -3.14
C ASN A 140 8.79 -8.53 -4.17
N TYR A 141 8.28 -8.28 -5.38
CA TYR A 141 9.05 -7.63 -6.42
C TYR A 141 9.28 -6.15 -6.08
N ARG A 142 10.48 -5.68 -6.40
CA ARG A 142 10.82 -4.27 -6.24
C ARG A 142 10.05 -3.42 -7.23
N PHE A 143 9.82 -2.17 -6.87
CA PHE A 143 9.25 -1.21 -7.78
C PHE A 143 10.30 -0.70 -8.79
N GLY A 144 9.86 -0.34 -9.98
CA GLY A 144 10.72 0.18 -11.04
C GLY A 144 9.93 0.61 -12.28
N MET A 145 10.65 1.01 -13.32
CA MET A 145 10.06 1.33 -14.63
C MET A 145 10.29 0.14 -15.58
N ILE A 146 9.28 -0.19 -16.38
CA ILE A 146 9.29 -1.33 -17.31
C ILE A 146 8.95 -0.80 -18.72
N ALA A 147 9.77 -1.15 -19.70
CA ALA A 147 9.55 -0.76 -21.09
C ALA A 147 8.27 -1.39 -21.67
N GLY A 148 7.69 -0.74 -22.67
CA GLY A 148 6.46 -1.19 -23.34
C GLY A 148 5.16 -0.79 -22.61
N ASN A 149 4.03 -1.19 -23.18
CA ASN A 149 2.69 -0.82 -22.72
C ASN A 149 2.15 -1.81 -21.67
N ALA A 150 1.25 -1.33 -20.79
CA ALA A 150 0.57 -2.18 -19.82
C ALA A 150 -0.59 -2.92 -20.48
N THR A 151 -0.38 -4.20 -20.83
CA THR A 151 -1.38 -5.03 -21.52
C THR A 151 -1.88 -6.22 -20.70
N GLN A 152 -1.25 -6.48 -19.54
CA GLN A 152 -1.47 -7.70 -18.75
C GLN A 152 -2.84 -7.75 -18.06
N TYR A 153 -3.44 -6.59 -17.75
CA TYR A 153 -4.61 -6.50 -16.86
C TYR A 153 -5.73 -5.62 -17.43
N GLY A 154 -5.92 -5.63 -18.76
CA GLY A 154 -6.88 -4.73 -19.43
C GLY A 154 -6.39 -3.29 -19.41
N ASN A 155 -7.26 -2.35 -19.00
CA ASN A 155 -6.92 -0.92 -18.95
C ASN A 155 -6.08 -0.52 -17.71
N CYS A 156 -5.89 -1.45 -16.77
CA CYS A 156 -5.08 -1.21 -15.59
C CYS A 156 -3.60 -1.04 -15.96
N GLN A 157 -3.06 0.15 -15.68
CA GLN A 157 -1.71 0.57 -16.11
C GLN A 157 -0.56 -0.01 -15.27
N VAL A 158 -0.80 -1.12 -14.55
CA VAL A 158 0.25 -1.83 -13.83
C VAL A 158 0.99 -2.79 -14.78
N LYS A 159 2.32 -2.85 -14.67
CA LYS A 159 3.15 -3.80 -15.42
C LYS A 159 3.91 -4.68 -14.44
N VAL A 160 4.01 -5.97 -14.77
CA VAL A 160 4.75 -6.94 -13.94
C VAL A 160 5.73 -7.70 -14.83
N ASN A 161 7.02 -7.48 -14.59
CA ASN A 161 8.08 -8.25 -15.22
C ASN A 161 8.51 -9.38 -14.27
N PHE A 162 7.95 -10.58 -14.46
CA PHE A 162 8.22 -11.75 -13.63
C PHE A 162 9.69 -12.20 -13.70
N LYS A 163 10.32 -12.11 -14.88
CA LYS A 163 11.71 -12.52 -15.10
C LYS A 163 12.69 -11.62 -14.34
N GLN A 164 12.48 -10.31 -14.41
CA GLN A 164 13.33 -9.32 -13.71
C GLN A 164 12.88 -9.05 -12.27
N ARG A 165 11.71 -9.58 -11.86
CA ARG A 165 11.10 -9.37 -10.54
C ARG A 165 10.91 -7.88 -10.24
N VAL A 166 10.28 -7.18 -11.19
CA VAL A 166 10.00 -5.73 -11.13
C VAL A 166 8.53 -5.48 -11.39
N VAL A 167 7.95 -4.52 -10.68
CA VAL A 167 6.60 -4.01 -10.93
C VAL A 167 6.67 -2.51 -11.22
N GLU A 168 6.04 -2.07 -12.30
CA GLU A 168 5.79 -0.66 -12.56
C GLU A 168 4.33 -0.35 -12.16
N PRO A 169 4.11 0.46 -11.11
CA PRO A 169 2.78 0.88 -10.73
C PRO A 169 2.30 2.05 -11.61
N PRO A 170 0.97 2.26 -11.70
CA PRO A 170 0.41 3.40 -12.42
C PRO A 170 0.84 4.73 -11.79
N ALA A 171 0.87 5.80 -12.59
CA ALA A 171 1.40 7.09 -12.15
C ALA A 171 0.75 7.63 -10.86
N TYR A 172 -0.58 7.53 -10.74
CA TYR A 172 -1.33 8.06 -9.61
C TYR A 172 -1.00 7.39 -8.26
N SER A 173 -0.48 6.15 -8.25
CA SER A 173 -0.18 5.43 -6.99
C SER A 173 1.28 5.57 -6.55
N ARG A 174 2.15 6.06 -7.42
CA ARG A 174 3.60 6.18 -7.18
C ARG A 174 3.95 7.02 -5.95
N LYS A 175 3.27 8.15 -5.74
CA LYS A 175 3.50 8.98 -4.55
C LYS A 175 3.17 8.22 -3.27
N ARG A 176 1.99 7.60 -3.19
CA ARG A 176 1.58 6.80 -2.02
C ARG A 176 2.56 5.66 -1.74
N ILE A 177 3.08 5.02 -2.79
CA ILE A 177 4.09 3.97 -2.67
C ILE A 177 5.39 4.54 -2.09
N ALA A 178 5.90 5.64 -2.65
CA ALA A 178 7.10 6.31 -2.16
C ALA A 178 6.96 6.75 -0.69
N ASP A 179 5.82 7.33 -0.33
CA ASP A 179 5.51 7.78 1.03
C ASP A 179 5.51 6.61 2.02
N ALA A 180 4.91 5.46 1.66
CA ALA A 180 4.92 4.27 2.50
C ALA A 180 6.34 3.72 2.72
N TYR A 181 7.18 3.71 1.69
CA TYR A 181 8.58 3.29 1.82
C TYR A 181 9.36 4.24 2.74
N PHE A 182 9.28 5.56 2.54
CA PHE A 182 9.97 6.52 3.40
C PHE A 182 9.43 6.53 4.82
N TYR A 183 8.13 6.31 4.99
CA TYR A 183 7.52 6.09 6.30
C TYR A 183 8.14 4.88 6.99
N MET A 184 8.17 3.71 6.34
CA MET A 184 8.75 2.49 6.93
C MET A 184 10.25 2.64 7.22
N GLN A 185 10.98 3.41 6.40
CA GLN A 185 12.37 3.78 6.67
C GLN A 185 12.51 4.64 7.92
N LYS A 186 11.71 5.71 8.03
CA LYS A 186 11.75 6.63 9.18
C LYS A 186 11.31 5.95 10.48
N THR A 187 10.23 5.16 10.42
CA THR A 187 9.57 4.59 11.60
C THR A 187 10.28 3.33 12.11
N TYR A 188 10.80 2.49 11.21
CA TYR A 188 11.35 1.17 11.55
C TYR A 188 12.81 0.97 11.13
N GLY A 189 13.48 2.00 10.61
CA GLY A 189 14.87 1.90 10.16
C GLY A 189 15.04 1.01 8.91
N LEU A 190 14.00 0.85 8.09
CA LEU A 190 14.08 0.09 6.85
C LEU A 190 15.21 0.60 5.95
N LYS A 191 16.13 -0.28 5.58
CA LYS A 191 17.22 0.06 4.65
C LYS A 191 16.69 0.03 3.21
N ILE A 192 16.66 1.20 2.57
CA ILE A 192 16.28 1.34 1.17
C ILE A 192 17.54 1.62 0.34
N SER A 193 17.77 0.86 -0.73
CA SER A 193 18.91 1.11 -1.62
C SER A 193 18.88 2.50 -2.25
N ASN A 194 20.04 3.08 -2.53
CA ASN A 194 20.15 4.41 -3.15
C ASN A 194 19.33 4.54 -4.45
N LYS A 195 19.34 3.48 -5.29
CA LYS A 195 18.55 3.43 -6.53
C LYS A 195 17.04 3.53 -6.26
N GLN A 196 16.52 2.79 -5.27
CA GLN A 196 15.10 2.88 -4.90
C GLN A 196 14.77 4.24 -4.26
N GLN A 197 15.65 4.78 -3.42
CA GLN A 197 15.44 6.11 -2.84
C GLN A 197 15.35 7.20 -3.92
N GLN A 198 16.24 7.17 -4.91
CA GLN A 198 16.20 8.11 -6.04
C GLN A 198 14.89 7.98 -6.83
N LEU A 199 14.46 6.75 -7.12
CA LEU A 199 13.18 6.48 -7.79
C LEU A 199 11.99 7.07 -7.00
N PHE A 200 11.92 6.80 -5.70
CA PHE A 200 10.82 7.27 -4.86
C PHE A 200 10.80 8.79 -4.70
N ARG A 201 11.98 9.44 -4.60
CA ARG A 201 12.07 10.91 -4.62
C ARG A 201 11.58 11.49 -5.95
N ALA A 202 11.93 10.86 -7.07
CA ALA A 202 11.45 11.28 -8.38
C ALA A 202 9.92 11.17 -8.49
N TRP A 203 9.34 10.09 -7.96
CA TRP A 203 7.88 9.91 -7.92
C TRP A 203 7.15 10.93 -7.05
N GLN A 204 7.69 11.29 -5.89
CA GLN A 204 7.13 12.37 -5.07
C GLN A 204 7.16 13.71 -5.82
N LYS A 205 8.28 14.05 -6.47
CA LYS A 205 8.41 15.28 -7.28
C LYS A 205 7.45 15.30 -8.46
N GLN A 206 7.29 14.18 -9.18
CA GLN A 206 6.37 14.07 -10.30
C GLN A 206 4.92 14.39 -9.89
N SER A 207 4.47 13.86 -8.75
CA SER A 207 3.12 14.12 -8.26
C SER A 207 2.90 15.59 -7.88
N LEU A 208 3.91 16.25 -7.28
CA LEU A 208 3.82 17.68 -6.95
C LEU A 208 3.66 18.55 -8.21
N ALA A 209 4.37 18.22 -9.29
CA ALA A 209 4.23 18.93 -10.57
C ALA A 209 2.84 18.74 -11.19
N GLN A 210 2.28 17.52 -11.14
CA GLN A 210 0.93 17.24 -11.61
C GLN A 210 -0.13 18.03 -10.85
N THR A 211 -0.03 18.09 -9.51
CA THR A 211 -0.98 18.87 -8.69
C THR A 211 -0.94 20.35 -9.02
N ARG A 212 0.26 20.95 -9.23
CA ARG A 212 0.39 22.36 -9.61
C ARG A 212 -0.27 22.65 -10.96
N ASN A 213 -0.05 21.80 -11.96
CA ASN A 213 -0.64 22.01 -13.29
C ASN A 213 -2.17 21.92 -13.26
N SER A 214 -2.74 21.08 -12.39
CA SER A 214 -4.19 20.98 -12.21
C SER A 214 -4.82 22.13 -11.42
N GLN A 215 -4.03 22.97 -10.75
CA GLN A 215 -4.49 24.19 -10.07
C GLN A 215 -4.43 25.44 -10.97
N HIS A 216 -3.82 25.33 -12.14
CA HIS A 216 -3.69 26.41 -13.13
C HIS A 216 -4.60 26.22 -14.37
N LEU A 217 -5.50 25.23 -14.32
CA LEU A 217 -6.56 24.97 -15.29
C LEU A 217 -7.92 25.14 -14.58
#